data_AF-A0A3D3X8E8-F1
#
_entry.id   AF-A0A3D3X8E8-F1
#
_cell.length_a   1.000
_cell.length_b   1.000
_cell.length_c   1.000
_cell.angle_alpha   90.00
_cell.angle_beta   90.00
_cell.angle_gamma   90.00
#
_symmetry.space_group_name_H-M   'P 1'
#
loop_
_entity.id
_entity.type
_entity.pdbx_description
1 polymer ?
#
loop_
_entity_poly.entity_id
_entity_poly.type
_entity_poly.pdbx_seq_one_letter_code
_entity_poly.pdbx_strand_id
1 'polypeptide(L)' 'MELKILVTGHVGFIGFHLAKRLLDGGEMVVGLIFSKTTRQQPVGGTRRVH' A
#
# COMPACT_ATOMS: atom_id res chain seq x y z
N MET A 1 14.18 16.95 -18.25
CA MET A 1 13.15 16.85 -17.21
C MET A 1 13.17 15.42 -16.71
N GLU A 2 13.15 15.20 -15.40
CA GLU A 2 13.23 13.86 -14.82
C GLU A 2 11.83 13.35 -14.46
N LEU A 3 11.45 12.18 -14.99
CA LEU A 3 10.15 11.56 -14.77
C LEU A 3 10.21 10.64 -13.55
N LYS A 4 9.20 10.75 -12.67
CA LYS A 4 9.05 9.90 -11.48
C LYS A 4 7.83 9.00 -11.64
N ILE A 5 8.04 7.69 -11.53
CA ILE A 5 6.99 6.68 -11.73
C ILE A 5 6.45 6.23 -10.37
N LEU A 6 5.16 6.40 -10.13
CA LEU A 6 4.48 5.90 -8.94
C LEU A 6 3.98 4.47 -9.15
N VAL A 7 4.49 3.53 -8.36
CA VAL A 7 3.99 2.15 -8.33
C VAL A 7 3.25 1.89 -7.02
N THR A 8 1.92 1.76 -7.13
CA THR A 8 1.08 1.30 -6.02
C THR A 8 1.06 -0.22 -5.96
N GLY A 9 1.00 -0.79 -4.75
CA GLY A 9 0.99 -2.25 -4.59
C GLY A 9 2.31 -2.93 -5.00
N HIS A 10 3.44 -2.22 -4.93
CA HIS A 10 4.77 -2.75 -5.28
C HIS A 10 5.21 -3.95 -4.42
N VAL A 11 4.57 -4.16 -3.27
CA VAL A 11 4.77 -5.34 -2.40
C VAL A 11 4.09 -6.61 -2.91
N GLY A 12 3.25 -6.53 -3.95
CA GLY A 12 2.68 -7.69 -4.64
C GLY A 12 3.58 -8.22 -5.77
N PHE A 13 3.25 -9.40 -6.32
CA PHE A 13 4.04 -10.05 -7.37
C PHE A 13 4.26 -9.16 -8.60
N ILE A 14 3.18 -8.66 -9.20
CA ILE A 14 3.24 -7.84 -10.41
C ILE A 14 3.93 -6.51 -10.12
N GLY A 15 3.57 -5.87 -9.00
CA GLY A 15 4.12 -4.57 -8.61
C GLY A 15 5.64 -4.64 -8.36
N PHE A 16 6.13 -5.71 -7.73
CA PHE A 16 7.56 -5.93 -7.50
C PHE A 16 8.31 -6.10 -8.83
N HIS A 17 7.84 -6.99 -9.71
CA HIS A 17 8.52 -7.26 -10.97
C HIS A 17 8.50 -6.05 -11.93
N LEU A 18 7.43 -5.26 -11.92
CA LEU A 18 7.36 -3.99 -12.65
C LEU A 18 8.36 -2.98 -12.10
N ALA A 19 8.34 -2.73 -10.78
CA ALA A 19 9.23 -1.76 -10.14
C ALA A 19 10.71 -2.14 -10.36
N LYS A 20 11.05 -3.44 -10.27
CA LYS A 20 12.39 -3.95 -10.55
C LYS A 20 12.82 -3.63 -11.99
N ARG A 21 11.98 -3.92 -12.98
CA ARG A 21 12.31 -3.64 -14.40
C ARG A 21 12.51 -2.15 -14.68
N LEU A 22 11.70 -1.29 -14.05
CA LEU A 22 11.83 0.17 -14.20
C LEU A 22 13.14 0.67 -13.58
N LEU A 23 13.46 0.22 -12.36
CA LEU A 23 14.72 0.55 -11.69
C LEU A 23 15.94 0.03 -12.46
N ASP A 24 15.89 -1.22 -12.96
CA ASP A 24 16.95 -1.80 -13.79
C ASP A 24 17.14 -1.03 -15.11
N GLY A 25 16.09 -0.35 -15.60
CA GLY A 25 16.11 0.54 -16.75
C GLY A 25 16.62 1.97 -16.46
N GLY A 26 16.93 2.29 -15.20
CA GLY A 26 17.41 3.61 -14.78
C GLY A 26 16.30 4.62 -14.46
N GLU A 27 15.04 4.19 -14.44
CA GLU A 27 13.92 5.04 -14.09
C GLU A 27 13.82 5.25 -12.58
N MET A 28 13.39 6.45 -12.17
CA MET A 28 13.10 6.73 -10.77
C MET A 28 11.70 6.26 -10.38
N VAL A 29 11.62 5.33 -9.43
CA VAL A 29 10.37 4.73 -8.95
C VAL A 29 10.08 5.15 -7.52
N VAL A 30 8.84 5.61 -7.28
CA VAL A 30 8.28 5.87 -5.93
C VAL A 30 7.28 4.76 -5.61
N GLY A 31 7.49 4.07 -4.49
CA GLY A 31 6.59 3.01 -4.03
C GLY A 31 5.61 3.51 -2.97
N LEU A 32 4.31 3.27 -3.17
CA LEU A 32 3.28 3.46 -2.14
C LEU A 32 2.58 2.14 -1.81
N ILE A 33 2.38 1.90 -0.51
CA ILE A 33 1.59 0.78 0.03
C ILE A 33 0.49 1.30 0.94
N PHE A 34 -0.70 0.71 0.83
CA PHE A 34 -1.80 0.98 1.75
C PHE A 34 -1.91 -0.18 2.72
N SER A 35 -1.63 0.06 4.00
CA SER A 35 -2.02 -0.85 5.08
C SER A 35 -3.46 -0.52 5.48
N LYS A 36 -4.40 -1.41 5.17
CA LYS A 36 -5.78 -1.34 5.68
C LYS A 36 -5.81 -1.85 7.12
N THR A 37 -5.26 -1.08 8.07
CA THR A 37 -5.59 -1.30 9.48
C THR A 37 -6.95 -0.66 9.76
N THR A 38 -8.02 -1.37 9.41
CA THR A 38 -9.36 -1.08 9.92
C THR A 38 -9.71 -2.16 10.94
N ARG A 39 -9.25 -1.97 12.18
CA ARG A 39 -9.94 -2.48 13.37
C ARG A 39 -10.47 -1.26 14.13
N GLN A 40 -11.65 -0.78 13.75
CA GLN A 40 -12.50 -0.15 14.77
C GLN A 40 -12.92 -1.28 15.69
N GLN A 41 -12.37 -1.34 16.90
CA GLN A 41 -12.98 -2.15 17.94
C GLN A 41 -14.38 -1.58 18.20
N PRO A 42 -15.44 -2.40 18.22
CA PRO A 42 -16.70 -1.93 18.76
C PRO A 42 -16.47 -1.54 20.22
N VAL A 43 -16.70 -0.27 20.56
CA VAL A 43 -16.73 0.18 21.95
C VAL A 43 -17.90 -0.56 22.60
N GLY A 44 -17.58 -1.43 23.58
CA GLY A 44 -18.48 -2.45 24.11
C GLY A 44 -19.85 -1.92 24.55
N GLY A 45 -20.88 -2.69 24.25
CA GLY A 45 -22.25 -2.41 24.63
C GLY A 45 -22.49 -2.48 26.14
N THR A 46 -23.15 -1.46 26.67
CA THR A 46 -23.75 -1.51 28.00
C THR A 46 -25.03 -2.34 27.91
N ARG A 47 -24.99 -3.61 28.36
CA ARG A 47 -26.21 -4.37 28.65
C ARG A 47 -26.92 -3.66 29.80
N ARG A 48 -28.03 -2.95 29.53
CA ARG A 48 -29.04 -2.71 30.55
C ARG A 48 -29.89 -3.97 30.66
N VAL A 49 -29.75 -4.65 31.79
CA VAL A 49 -30.74 -5.60 32.29
C VAL A 49 -31.89 -4.78 32.90
N HIS A 50 -33.09 -4.95 32.34
CA HIS A 50 -34.39 -4.70 32.98
C HIS A 50 -35.35 -5.76 32.45
#